data_AF-A0A9Q8P530-F1
#
_entry.id   AF-A0A9Q8P530-F1
#
_cell.length_a   1.000
_cell.length_b   1.000
_cell.length_c   1.000
_cell.angle_alpha   90.00
_cell.angle_beta   90.00
_cell.angle_gamma   90.00
#
_symmetry.space_group_name_H-M   'P 1'
#
loop_
_entity.id
_entity.type
_entity.pdbx_description
1 polymer ?
#
loop_
_entity_poly.entity_id
_entity_poly.type
_entity_poly.pdbx_seq_one_letter_code
_entity_poly.pdbx_strand_id
1 'polypeptide(L)'
;MKNLPYYDRDVDFDDLAKRDPDFAIISQHGKRDGFINFQDTKIVQQLTKSLLKTDFNLSIQLPDDKLCPPVPVRWNYVHWIQELLDTTNEEYREAVDPDREVLGLDIGVGASCIYALLACSTRENWRMAGTDINAESLAWAQKNNQGNGLKSRIKLKQVDNDGSILPLDSLKIEELDFVMTNPPFYSSQSDFESAAKLSEDGKEAPSAVLTGASNEMICPGGDVGFVTRILNESLRLRERVQWYTAMLSKLSSLQQIITKLKEHDINNFAVTSLHPGHRTKRYAVAWSFGDLRPRNDVARHGELVLSVLPQLTAQTVKVPGADVKACGKRVNEVMQGLEVKWQWRALLDAGVVESIGNVWSRAARRKRKIGSSDNDATKMATDEKERDSEEEHLVALAVKISCKDQQIEVRWLRGHEWALFESFCGMLKRSLSDRK
;
A
#
# COMPACT_ATOMS: atom_id res chain seq x y z
N MET A 1 -6.45 -5.92 18.29
CA MET A 1 -5.79 -5.17 17.21
C MET A 1 -5.27 -3.85 17.75
N LYS A 2 -3.97 -3.56 17.63
CA LYS A 2 -3.41 -2.25 18.00
C LYS A 2 -3.54 -1.33 16.78
N ASN A 3 -4.40 -0.32 16.84
CA ASN A 3 -4.48 0.70 15.79
C ASN A 3 -3.55 1.87 16.17
N LEU A 4 -2.25 1.68 15.93
CA LEU A 4 -1.26 2.73 16.12
C LEU A 4 -1.31 3.70 14.91
N PRO A 5 -1.34 5.02 15.11
CA PRO A 5 -1.30 5.96 14.00
C PRO A 5 0.07 5.94 13.31
N TYR A 6 0.17 6.61 12.16
CA TYR A 6 1.47 6.96 11.57
C TYR A 6 2.33 7.71 12.60
N TYR A 7 3.63 7.45 12.62
CA TYR A 7 4.60 8.39 13.19
C TYR A 7 4.72 9.57 12.23
N ASP A 8 3.93 10.61 12.47
CA ASP A 8 3.90 11.87 11.72
C ASP A 8 4.69 13.00 12.42
N ARG A 9 5.14 12.73 13.65
CA ARG A 9 5.93 13.63 14.51
C ARG A 9 7.21 12.96 14.98
N ASP A 10 8.12 13.78 15.52
CA ASP A 10 9.31 13.26 16.18
C ASP A 10 8.92 12.44 17.42
N VAL A 11 9.72 11.41 17.71
CA VAL A 11 9.56 10.60 18.92
C VAL A 11 9.88 11.47 20.14
N ASP A 12 8.95 11.52 21.09
CA ASP A 12 9.20 12.14 22.39
C ASP A 12 10.11 11.24 23.24
N PHE A 13 11.40 11.57 23.27
CA PHE A 13 12.39 10.78 24.00
C PHE A 13 12.26 10.89 25.52
N ASP A 14 11.68 11.96 26.04
CA ASP A 14 11.45 12.09 27.48
C ASP A 14 10.27 11.22 27.91
N ASP A 15 9.22 11.13 27.08
CA ASP A 15 8.15 10.14 27.27
C ASP A 15 8.68 8.70 27.13
N LEU A 16 9.48 8.40 26.11
CA LEU A 16 10.04 7.07 25.92
C LEU A 16 10.95 6.66 27.09
N ALA A 17 11.78 7.57 27.61
CA ALA A 17 12.64 7.32 28.77
C ALA A 17 11.82 7.05 30.05
N LYS A 18 10.64 7.65 30.21
CA LYS A 18 9.72 7.33 31.32
C LYS A 18 9.14 5.91 31.19
N ARG A 19 8.94 5.43 29.97
CA ARG A 19 8.33 4.12 29.68
C ARG A 19 9.33 2.96 29.61
N ASP A 20 10.62 3.24 29.33
CA ASP A 20 11.66 2.21 29.23
C ASP A 20 12.95 2.59 29.97
N PRO A 21 13.25 1.94 31.12
CA PRO A 21 14.43 2.23 31.93
C PRO A 21 15.77 2.06 31.19
N ASP A 22 15.86 1.08 30.28
CA ASP A 22 17.08 0.84 29.50
C ASP A 22 17.38 2.03 28.56
N PHE A 23 16.34 2.60 27.94
CA PHE A 23 16.47 3.84 27.18
C PHE A 23 16.79 5.05 28.07
N ALA A 24 16.21 5.14 29.27
CA ALA A 24 16.51 6.21 30.22
C ALA A 24 18.00 6.25 30.57
N ILE A 25 18.60 5.08 30.83
CA ILE A 25 20.03 4.96 31.16
C ILE A 25 20.88 5.43 29.99
N ILE A 26 20.63 4.91 28.78
CA ILE A 26 21.51 5.23 27.65
C ILE A 26 21.33 6.67 27.15
N SER A 27 20.10 7.22 27.20
CA SER A 27 19.82 8.57 26.75
C SER A 27 20.45 9.63 27.67
N GLN A 28 20.61 9.36 28.96
CA GLN A 28 21.36 10.24 29.87
C GLN A 28 22.84 10.37 29.49
N HIS A 29 23.47 9.27 29.08
CA HIS A 29 24.87 9.26 28.63
C HIS A 29 25.04 9.80 27.20
N GLY A 30 23.96 9.75 26.41
CA GLY A 30 23.92 10.12 25.00
C GLY A 30 23.42 11.52 24.67
N LYS A 31 22.86 12.24 25.67
CA LYS A 31 22.41 13.63 25.52
C LYS A 31 23.60 14.57 25.60
N ARG A 32 24.03 15.16 24.47
CA ARG A 32 24.84 16.38 24.45
C ARG A 32 23.92 17.57 24.16
N ASP A 33 24.00 18.62 24.97
CA ASP A 33 23.21 19.85 24.82
C ASP A 33 21.68 19.63 24.73
N GLY A 34 21.18 18.55 25.34
CA GLY A 34 19.76 18.18 25.31
C GLY A 34 19.32 17.32 24.12
N PHE A 35 20.23 17.00 23.18
CA PHE A 35 19.92 16.22 21.97
C PHE A 35 20.55 14.82 22.00
N ILE A 36 19.81 13.83 21.50
CA ILE A 36 20.30 12.46 21.33
C ILE A 36 21.33 12.40 20.19
N ASN A 37 22.50 11.81 20.47
CA ASN A 37 23.49 11.53 19.46
C ASN A 37 23.15 10.27 18.64
N PHE A 38 22.54 10.45 17.47
CA PHE A 38 22.21 9.36 16.53
C PHE A 38 23.41 8.76 15.79
N GLN A 39 24.63 9.26 16.04
CA GLN A 39 25.87 8.65 15.54
C GLN A 39 26.41 7.55 16.47
N ASP A 40 25.86 7.43 17.69
CA ASP A 40 26.17 6.32 18.59
C ASP A 40 25.27 5.12 18.27
N THR A 41 25.89 4.04 17.78
CA THR A 41 25.19 2.80 17.40
C THR A 41 24.42 2.18 18.57
N LYS A 42 24.93 2.29 19.81
CA LYS A 42 24.27 1.72 20.98
C LYS A 42 22.97 2.44 21.28
N ILE A 43 22.96 3.77 21.16
CA ILE A 43 21.77 4.60 21.34
C ILE A 43 20.71 4.25 20.29
N VAL A 44 21.11 4.17 19.01
CA VAL A 44 20.18 3.86 17.90
C VAL A 44 19.58 2.46 18.05
N GLN A 45 20.41 1.48 18.43
CA GLN A 45 19.93 0.12 18.73
C GLN A 45 18.97 0.10 19.91
N GLN A 46 19.30 0.78 21.01
CA GLN A 46 18.43 0.84 22.18
C GLN A 46 17.12 1.55 21.86
N LEU A 47 17.15 2.68 21.16
CA LEU A 47 15.95 3.39 20.71
C LEU A 47 15.01 2.46 19.92
N THR A 48 15.57 1.69 18.99
CA THR A 48 14.81 0.72 18.20
C THR A 48 14.17 -0.36 19.08
N LYS A 49 14.93 -0.94 20.00
CA LYS A 49 14.43 -1.95 20.96
C LYS A 49 13.33 -1.38 21.85
N SER A 50 13.51 -0.16 22.35
CA SER A 50 12.57 0.50 23.25
C SER A 50 11.25 0.85 22.55
N LEU A 51 11.29 1.35 21.32
CA LEU A 51 10.07 1.60 20.53
C LEU A 51 9.32 0.30 20.23
N LEU A 52 10.03 -0.76 19.82
CA LEU A 52 9.41 -2.08 19.59
C LEU A 52 8.75 -2.64 20.84
N LYS A 53 9.45 -2.55 21.98
CA LYS A 53 8.94 -3.04 23.26
C LYS A 53 7.72 -2.26 23.71
N THR A 54 7.81 -0.94 23.73
CA THR A 54 6.78 -0.09 24.34
C THR A 54 5.54 0.05 23.46
N ASP A 55 5.70 0.21 22.15
CA ASP A 55 4.57 0.47 21.26
C ASP A 55 3.99 -0.84 20.70
N PHE A 56 4.83 -1.83 20.40
CA PHE A 56 4.43 -3.08 19.73
C PHE A 56 4.45 -4.32 20.63
N ASN A 57 5.02 -4.24 21.83
CA ASN A 57 5.28 -5.41 22.68
C ASN A 57 6.15 -6.46 21.97
N LEU A 58 7.14 -5.99 21.22
CA LEU A 58 8.11 -6.80 20.50
C LEU A 58 9.50 -6.65 21.10
N SER A 59 10.28 -7.73 21.10
CA SER A 59 11.68 -7.72 21.53
C SER A 59 12.57 -8.30 20.43
N ILE A 60 13.66 -7.61 20.09
CA ILE A 60 14.61 -8.08 19.09
C ILE A 60 16.04 -8.05 19.60
N GLN A 61 16.86 -8.90 19.02
CA GLN A 61 18.31 -8.88 19.13
C GLN A 61 18.89 -8.65 17.73
N LEU A 62 19.89 -7.79 17.67
CA LEU A 62 20.65 -7.50 16.46
C LEU A 62 22.14 -7.62 16.80
N PRO A 63 22.95 -8.21 15.92
CA PRO A 63 24.41 -8.12 16.03
C PRO A 63 24.87 -6.70 15.64
N ASP A 64 26.07 -6.32 16.08
CA ASP A 64 26.58 -4.95 15.93
C ASP A 64 26.91 -4.55 14.48
N ASP A 65 27.06 -5.54 13.58
CA ASP A 65 27.45 -5.40 12.18
C ASP A 65 26.27 -5.43 11.18
N LYS A 66 25.03 -5.42 11.67
CA LYS A 66 23.82 -5.42 10.83
C LYS A 66 23.05 -4.12 10.94
N LEU A 67 22.28 -3.81 9.90
CA LEU A 67 21.44 -2.63 9.86
C LEU A 67 20.43 -2.60 11.01
N CYS A 68 20.49 -1.55 11.83
CA CYS A 68 19.47 -1.26 12.83
C CYS A 68 18.30 -0.47 12.19
N PRO A 69 17.08 -1.05 12.08
CA PRO A 69 16.00 -0.40 11.34
C PRO A 69 15.29 0.67 12.19
N PRO A 70 15.17 1.93 11.72
CA PRO A 70 14.44 2.96 12.45
C PRO A 70 12.93 2.66 12.46
N VAL A 71 12.38 2.25 13.61
CA VAL A 71 10.98 1.78 13.76
C VAL A 71 9.95 2.71 13.10
N PRO A 72 10.01 4.05 13.25
CA PRO A 72 8.97 4.94 12.74
C PRO A 72 8.70 4.80 11.23
N VAL A 73 9.74 4.79 10.40
CA VAL A 73 9.56 4.66 8.94
C VAL A 73 9.09 3.25 8.55
N ARG A 74 9.51 2.22 9.31
CA ARG A 74 9.11 0.84 9.04
C ARG A 74 7.64 0.63 9.36
N TRP A 75 7.17 1.18 10.49
CA TRP A 75 5.77 1.15 10.85
C TRP A 75 4.91 1.90 9.85
N ASN A 76 5.29 3.12 9.47
CA ASN A 76 4.53 3.90 8.49
C ASN A 76 4.35 3.14 7.17
N TYR A 77 5.35 2.35 6.74
CA TYR A 77 5.22 1.52 5.55
C TYR A 77 4.22 0.36 5.75
N VAL A 78 4.31 -0.37 6.86
CA VAL A 78 3.37 -1.46 7.21
C VAL A 78 1.94 -0.93 7.33
N HIS A 79 1.76 0.21 7.98
CA HIS A 79 0.46 0.84 8.16
C HIS A 79 -0.15 1.31 6.83
N TRP A 80 0.65 1.87 5.93
CA TRP A 80 0.19 2.22 4.58
C TRP A 80 -0.26 1.00 3.77
N ILE A 81 0.47 -0.12 3.87
CA ILE A 81 0.04 -1.38 3.24
C ILE A 81 -1.26 -1.89 3.87
N GLN A 82 -1.42 -1.77 5.19
CA GLN A 82 -2.67 -2.14 5.85
C GLN A 82 -3.85 -1.33 5.30
N GLU A 83 -3.72 0.00 5.18
CA GLU A 83 -4.77 0.83 4.57
C GLU A 83 -5.01 0.50 3.09
N LEU A 84 -3.96 0.15 2.35
CA LEU A 84 -4.07 -0.28 0.96
C LEU A 84 -4.96 -1.52 0.86
N LEU A 85 -4.73 -2.54 1.69
CA LEU A 85 -5.53 -3.76 1.74
C LEU A 85 -6.94 -3.51 2.26
N ASP A 86 -7.09 -2.80 3.37
CA ASP A 86 -8.39 -2.53 4.00
C ASP A 86 -9.30 -1.67 3.10
N THR A 87 -8.74 -0.96 2.11
CA THR A 87 -9.50 -0.19 1.11
C THR A 87 -9.57 -0.85 -0.26
N THR A 88 -9.01 -2.07 -0.41
CA THR A 88 -9.09 -2.89 -1.63
C THR A 88 -9.52 -4.31 -1.27
N ASN A 89 -10.83 -4.50 -1.16
CA ASN A 89 -11.48 -5.78 -0.87
C ASN A 89 -12.77 -5.91 -1.67
N GLU A 90 -13.22 -7.14 -1.88
CA GLU A 90 -14.40 -7.47 -2.68
C GLU A 90 -15.71 -7.00 -2.03
N GLU A 91 -15.77 -6.84 -0.71
CA GLU A 91 -16.96 -6.30 -0.04
C GLU A 91 -17.04 -4.76 -0.09
N TYR A 92 -16.09 -4.09 -0.74
CA TYR A 92 -15.98 -2.63 -0.82
C TYR A 92 -16.04 -1.92 0.56
N ARG A 93 -15.52 -2.59 1.58
CA ARG A 93 -15.30 -2.01 2.90
C ARG A 93 -14.16 -1.00 2.80
N GLU A 94 -14.23 0.04 3.63
CA GLU A 94 -13.15 1.03 3.77
C GLU A 94 -12.65 1.12 5.22
N ALA A 95 -13.22 0.29 6.10
CA ALA A 95 -12.81 0.15 7.49
C ALA A 95 -11.99 -1.13 7.65
N VAL A 96 -11.12 -1.14 8.67
CA VAL A 96 -10.31 -2.30 9.01
C VAL A 96 -11.20 -3.49 9.30
N ASP A 97 -10.95 -4.61 8.61
CA ASP A 97 -11.58 -5.88 8.90
C ASP A 97 -10.64 -6.72 9.77
N PRO A 98 -10.96 -6.95 11.06
CA PRO A 98 -10.07 -7.70 11.95
C PRO A 98 -9.98 -9.19 11.60
N ASP A 99 -10.98 -9.71 10.91
CA ASP A 99 -11.13 -11.14 10.63
C ASP A 99 -10.51 -11.53 9.30
N ARG A 100 -10.37 -10.59 8.33
CA ARG A 100 -9.70 -10.87 7.05
C ARG A 100 -8.30 -11.45 7.30
N GLU A 101 -8.09 -12.65 6.75
CA GLU A 101 -6.78 -13.26 6.68
C GLU A 101 -5.92 -12.49 5.67
N VAL A 102 -4.65 -12.26 6.03
CA VAL A 102 -3.69 -11.57 5.19
C VAL A 102 -2.42 -12.40 5.12
N LEU A 103 -1.92 -12.65 3.90
CA LEU A 103 -0.64 -13.28 3.65
C LEU A 103 0.27 -12.35 2.84
N GLY A 104 1.34 -11.89 3.48
CA GLY A 104 2.36 -11.05 2.84
C GLY A 104 3.69 -11.77 2.61
N LEU A 105 4.51 -11.25 1.67
CA LEU A 105 5.90 -11.64 1.50
C LEU A 105 6.84 -10.46 1.77
N ASP A 106 7.76 -10.61 2.72
CA ASP A 106 8.85 -9.66 2.98
C ASP A 106 10.15 -10.12 2.29
N ILE A 107 10.66 -9.31 1.37
CA ILE A 107 11.83 -9.64 0.54
C ILE A 107 13.05 -8.92 1.08
N GLY A 108 14.02 -9.69 1.56
CA GLY A 108 15.18 -9.18 2.28
C GLY A 108 14.81 -8.83 3.72
N VAL A 109 14.37 -9.83 4.49
CA VAL A 109 13.88 -9.65 5.87
C VAL A 109 14.93 -9.04 6.81
N GLY A 110 16.22 -9.25 6.50
CA GLY A 110 17.35 -8.84 7.32
C GLY A 110 17.36 -9.49 8.71
N ALA A 111 18.40 -9.22 9.49
CA ALA A 111 18.54 -9.79 10.84
C ALA A 111 17.36 -9.45 11.78
N SER A 112 16.72 -8.29 11.56
CA SER A 112 15.64 -7.78 12.40
C SER A 112 14.30 -8.50 12.21
N CYS A 113 14.00 -8.99 10.99
CA CYS A 113 12.64 -9.42 10.62
C CYS A 113 11.56 -8.34 10.87
N ILE A 114 11.96 -7.06 10.82
CA ILE A 114 11.17 -5.94 11.38
C ILE A 114 9.77 -5.84 10.79
N TYR A 115 9.61 -5.97 9.48
CA TYR A 115 8.32 -5.78 8.83
C TYR A 115 7.34 -6.89 9.18
N ALA A 116 7.78 -8.14 9.11
CA ALA A 116 6.94 -9.27 9.46
C ALA A 116 6.53 -9.26 10.93
N LEU A 117 7.45 -8.89 11.83
CA LEU A 117 7.14 -8.72 13.26
C LEU A 117 6.11 -7.61 13.50
N LEU A 118 6.30 -6.42 12.91
CA LEU A 118 5.37 -5.31 13.02
C LEU A 118 3.98 -5.69 12.53
N ALA A 119 3.87 -6.24 11.31
CA ALA A 119 2.60 -6.66 10.71
C ALA A 119 1.86 -7.70 11.57
N CYS A 120 2.56 -8.73 12.03
CA CYS A 120 1.96 -9.77 12.87
C CYS A 120 1.62 -9.26 14.28
N SER A 121 2.30 -8.23 14.80
CA SER A 121 2.01 -7.67 16.12
C SER A 121 0.71 -6.84 16.16
N THR A 122 0.32 -6.25 15.03
CA THR A 122 -0.83 -5.35 14.99
C THR A 122 -2.14 -6.05 14.62
N ARG A 123 -2.07 -7.14 13.84
CA ARG A 123 -3.22 -7.92 13.37
C ARG A 123 -3.02 -9.41 13.60
N GLU A 124 -4.04 -10.06 14.15
CA GLU A 124 -4.01 -11.47 14.55
C GLU A 124 -3.96 -12.43 13.36
N ASN A 125 -4.82 -12.18 12.36
CA ASN A 125 -4.92 -13.01 11.15
C ASN A 125 -3.93 -12.60 10.04
N TRP A 126 -2.90 -11.81 10.37
CA TRP A 126 -1.80 -11.50 9.46
C TRP A 126 -0.72 -12.58 9.59
N ARG A 127 -0.35 -13.18 8.46
CA ARG A 127 0.74 -14.13 8.27
C ARG A 127 1.74 -13.59 7.26
N MET A 128 3.00 -13.97 7.43
CA MET A 128 4.10 -13.47 6.61
C MET A 128 4.98 -14.64 6.15
N ALA A 129 5.27 -14.68 4.86
CA ALA A 129 6.47 -15.30 4.34
C ALA A 129 7.60 -14.27 4.35
N GLY A 130 8.84 -14.73 4.48
CA GLY A 130 10.00 -13.86 4.43
C GLY A 130 11.20 -14.55 3.77
N THR A 131 11.90 -13.83 2.91
CA THR A 131 13.08 -14.34 2.21
C THR A 131 14.32 -13.52 2.51
N ASP A 132 15.48 -14.18 2.53
CA ASP A 132 16.78 -13.53 2.58
C ASP A 132 17.82 -14.38 1.84
N ILE A 133 18.83 -13.74 1.27
CA ILE A 133 19.98 -14.41 0.65
C ILE A 133 21.06 -14.74 1.69
N ASN A 134 21.11 -13.96 2.78
CA ASN A 134 22.12 -14.09 3.82
C ASN A 134 21.65 -15.04 4.92
N ALA A 135 22.28 -16.20 5.01
CA ALA A 135 21.98 -17.23 6.00
C ALA A 135 22.10 -16.73 7.46
N GLU A 136 23.06 -15.86 7.76
CA GLU A 136 23.25 -15.30 9.09
C GLU A 136 22.14 -14.32 9.45
N SER A 137 21.79 -13.40 8.53
CA SER A 137 20.65 -12.50 8.71
C SER A 137 19.36 -13.30 8.93
N LEU A 138 19.16 -14.39 8.17
CA LEU A 138 18.02 -15.27 8.35
C LEU A 138 18.01 -16.00 9.71
N ALA A 139 19.17 -16.43 10.21
CA ALA A 139 19.26 -17.07 11.52
C ALA A 139 18.86 -16.10 12.66
N TRP A 140 19.29 -14.84 12.59
CA TRP A 140 18.85 -13.80 13.52
C TRP A 140 17.36 -13.49 13.38
N ALA A 141 16.84 -13.40 12.16
CA ALA A 141 15.42 -13.22 11.89
C ALA A 141 14.58 -14.35 12.51
N GLN A 142 15.02 -15.61 12.37
CA GLN A 142 14.39 -16.77 12.99
C GLN A 142 14.40 -16.70 14.52
N LYS A 143 15.52 -16.29 15.12
CA LYS A 143 15.64 -16.09 16.57
C LYS A 143 14.67 -15.02 17.06
N ASN A 144 14.61 -13.89 16.38
CA ASN A 144 13.70 -12.78 16.72
C ASN A 144 12.23 -13.20 16.56
N ASN A 145 11.89 -13.86 15.46
CA ASN A 145 10.55 -14.43 15.24
C ASN A 145 10.14 -15.41 16.36
N GLN A 146 11.01 -16.36 16.70
CA GLN A 146 10.76 -17.32 17.77
C GLN A 146 10.63 -16.65 19.14
N GLY A 147 11.50 -15.69 19.45
CA GLY A 147 11.48 -14.95 20.72
C GLY A 147 10.20 -14.16 20.97
N ASN A 148 9.47 -13.80 19.90
CA ASN A 148 8.18 -13.12 20.00
C ASN A 148 6.97 -14.07 19.87
N GLY A 149 7.19 -15.39 19.80
CA GLY A 149 6.10 -16.36 19.69
C GLY A 149 5.37 -16.36 18.34
N LEU A 150 5.99 -15.85 17.28
CA LEU A 150 5.35 -15.64 15.97
C LEU A 150 5.68 -16.73 14.93
N LYS A 151 6.37 -17.81 15.34
CA LYS A 151 6.84 -18.90 14.47
C LYS A 151 5.72 -19.57 13.65
N SER A 152 4.49 -19.61 14.16
CA SER A 152 3.34 -20.17 13.43
C SER A 152 2.88 -19.26 12.28
N ARG A 153 3.05 -17.94 12.43
CA ARG A 153 2.56 -16.91 11.50
C ARG A 153 3.63 -16.36 10.57
N ILE A 154 4.90 -16.39 10.95
CA ILE A 154 6.03 -15.92 10.14
C ILE A 154 6.88 -17.13 9.69
N LYS A 155 6.94 -17.39 8.38
CA LYS A 155 7.73 -18.46 7.77
C LYS A 155 8.88 -17.86 6.96
N LEU A 156 10.10 -18.23 7.34
CA LEU A 156 11.33 -17.68 6.76
C LEU A 156 12.02 -18.72 5.89
N LYS A 157 12.50 -18.32 4.71
CA LYS A 157 13.18 -19.20 3.76
C LYS A 157 14.40 -18.51 3.16
N GLN A 158 15.53 -19.21 3.13
CA GLN A 158 16.71 -18.74 2.41
C GLN A 158 16.50 -18.91 0.90
N VAL A 159 16.94 -17.92 0.12
CA VAL A 159 16.88 -17.94 -1.34
C VAL A 159 18.26 -17.68 -1.94
N ASP A 160 18.46 -18.11 -3.18
CA ASP A 160 19.72 -17.88 -3.89
C ASP A 160 19.78 -16.45 -4.43
N ASN A 161 20.97 -15.86 -4.46
CA ASN A 161 21.18 -14.49 -4.95
C ASN A 161 20.77 -14.30 -6.43
N ASP A 162 20.97 -15.34 -7.24
CA ASP A 162 20.65 -15.35 -8.67
C ASP A 162 19.25 -15.93 -8.96
N GLY A 163 18.49 -16.23 -7.90
CA GLY A 163 17.14 -16.77 -7.99
C GLY A 163 16.06 -15.72 -8.31
N SER A 164 14.83 -16.21 -8.41
CA SER A 164 13.63 -15.37 -8.48
C SER A 164 13.48 -14.58 -7.18
N ILE A 165 13.20 -13.28 -7.31
CA ILE A 165 12.92 -12.39 -6.18
C ILE A 165 11.52 -12.66 -5.59
N LEU A 166 10.60 -13.15 -6.42
CA LEU A 166 9.23 -13.52 -6.05
C LEU A 166 9.01 -15.04 -6.14
N PRO A 167 9.64 -15.85 -5.27
CA PRO A 167 9.71 -17.31 -5.42
C PRO A 167 8.46 -18.02 -4.88
N LEU A 168 7.25 -17.59 -5.29
CA LEU A 168 5.96 -18.10 -4.80
C LEU A 168 5.86 -19.62 -4.90
N ASP A 169 6.26 -20.20 -6.04
CA ASP A 169 6.19 -21.65 -6.27
C ASP A 169 7.14 -22.41 -5.32
N SER A 170 8.34 -21.87 -5.09
CA SER A 170 9.31 -22.42 -4.13
C SER A 170 8.80 -22.34 -2.70
N LEU A 171 8.02 -21.30 -2.39
CA LEU A 171 7.34 -21.12 -1.10
C LEU A 171 6.05 -21.94 -0.98
N LYS A 172 5.56 -22.55 -2.07
CA LYS A 172 4.27 -23.22 -2.17
C LYS A 172 3.11 -22.30 -1.81
N ILE A 173 3.17 -21.07 -2.32
CA ILE A 173 2.15 -20.04 -2.14
C ILE A 173 1.47 -19.81 -3.48
N GLU A 174 0.15 -20.03 -3.53
CA GLU A 174 -0.64 -19.79 -4.73
C GLU A 174 -0.84 -18.29 -4.95
N GLU A 175 -1.31 -17.60 -3.92
CA GLU A 175 -1.63 -16.18 -3.93
C GLU A 175 -1.13 -15.44 -2.69
N LEU A 176 -0.88 -14.13 -2.85
CA LEU A 176 -0.49 -13.20 -1.79
C LEU A 176 -1.35 -11.94 -1.82
N ASP A 177 -1.65 -11.39 -0.64
CA ASP A 177 -2.26 -10.06 -0.55
C ASP A 177 -1.25 -8.97 -0.91
N PHE A 178 0.01 -9.16 -0.56
CA PHE A 178 1.05 -8.22 -0.95
C PHE A 178 2.46 -8.81 -0.92
N VAL A 179 3.37 -8.15 -1.62
CA VAL A 179 4.80 -8.24 -1.35
C VAL A 179 5.33 -6.88 -0.89
N MET A 180 6.35 -6.90 -0.05
CA MET A 180 7.04 -5.69 0.41
C MET A 180 8.54 -5.88 0.39
N THR A 181 9.25 -4.76 0.21
CA THR A 181 10.71 -4.75 0.30
C THR A 181 11.22 -3.37 0.66
N ASN A 182 12.35 -3.35 1.36
CA ASN A 182 13.21 -2.17 1.43
C ASN A 182 14.53 -2.50 0.72
N PRO A 183 14.66 -2.18 -0.58
CA PRO A 183 15.77 -2.62 -1.40
C PRO A 183 17.10 -1.99 -0.94
N PRO A 184 18.24 -2.62 -1.27
CA PRO A 184 19.56 -2.02 -1.10
C PRO A 184 19.66 -0.68 -1.85
N PHE A 185 20.31 0.30 -1.24
CA PHE A 185 20.23 1.71 -1.66
C PHE A 185 21.22 2.13 -2.77
N TYR A 186 22.36 1.46 -2.88
CA TYR A 186 23.49 1.92 -3.69
C TYR A 186 23.69 1.04 -4.92
N SER A 187 24.03 1.65 -6.05
CA SER A 187 24.29 0.93 -7.31
C SER A 187 25.64 0.24 -7.38
N SER A 188 26.60 0.67 -6.55
CA SER A 188 27.96 0.14 -6.52
C SER A 188 28.66 0.45 -5.19
N GLN A 189 29.77 -0.24 -4.93
CA GLN A 189 30.66 0.05 -3.80
C GLN A 189 31.24 1.48 -3.88
N SER A 190 31.55 1.97 -5.08
CA SER A 190 32.01 3.35 -5.28
C SER A 190 30.93 4.39 -4.97
N ASP A 191 29.66 4.09 -5.23
CA ASP A 191 28.54 4.98 -4.88
C ASP A 191 28.32 5.03 -3.37
N PHE A 192 28.46 3.89 -2.70
CA PHE A 192 28.41 3.80 -1.24
C PHE A 192 29.56 4.60 -0.61
N GLU A 193 30.79 4.41 -1.07
CA GLU A 193 31.97 5.12 -0.57
C GLU A 193 31.92 6.63 -0.86
N SER A 194 31.40 7.03 -2.02
CA SER A 194 31.23 8.45 -2.35
C SER A 194 30.18 9.12 -1.46
N ALA A 195 29.08 8.43 -1.16
CA ALA A 195 28.08 8.91 -0.21
C ALA A 195 28.62 8.95 1.24
N ALA A 196 29.44 7.97 1.64
CA ALA A 196 30.12 7.96 2.93
C ALA A 196 31.11 9.15 3.05
N LYS A 197 31.89 9.45 2.02
CA LYS A 197 32.80 10.61 2.00
C LYS A 197 32.09 11.96 2.06
N LEU A 198 30.99 12.12 1.32
CA LEU A 198 30.14 13.33 1.41
C LEU A 198 29.54 13.53 2.80
N SER A 199 29.38 12.43 3.55
CA SER A 199 28.95 12.42 4.93
C SER A 199 30.06 12.81 5.89
N GLU A 200 31.28 12.33 5.69
CA GLU A 200 32.47 12.72 6.46
C GLU A 200 32.82 14.21 6.28
N ASP A 201 32.60 14.76 5.08
CA ASP A 201 32.83 16.17 4.76
C ASP A 201 31.72 17.12 5.27
N GLY A 202 30.70 16.61 5.97
CA GLY A 202 29.65 17.40 6.63
C GLY A 202 28.65 18.09 5.70
N LYS A 203 28.67 17.79 4.40
CA LYS A 203 27.82 18.46 3.40
C LYS A 203 26.47 17.75 3.17
N GLU A 204 26.40 16.42 3.35
CA GLU A 204 25.17 15.63 3.19
C GLU A 204 25.12 14.37 4.10
N ALA A 205 25.67 14.45 5.31
CA ALA A 205 25.72 13.29 6.20
C ALA A 205 24.33 12.81 6.63
N PRO A 206 24.01 11.50 6.54
CA PRO A 206 22.79 10.97 7.11
C PRO A 206 22.79 11.23 8.62
N SER A 207 21.64 11.66 9.14
CA SER A 207 21.52 12.07 10.53
C SER A 207 21.77 10.94 11.53
N ALA A 208 21.75 9.68 11.07
CA ALA A 208 22.03 8.48 11.86
C ALA A 208 23.12 7.63 11.18
N VAL A 209 23.88 6.90 12.00
CA VAL A 209 24.93 5.99 11.53
C VAL A 209 24.36 4.86 10.67
N LEU A 210 24.99 4.60 9.52
CA LEU A 210 24.68 3.48 8.63
C LEU A 210 25.45 2.25 9.10
N THR A 211 24.75 1.24 9.63
CA THR A 211 25.34 0.01 10.22
C THR A 211 25.21 -1.23 9.33
N GLY A 212 24.70 -1.08 8.10
CA GLY A 212 24.44 -2.21 7.19
C GLY A 212 25.69 -2.71 6.47
N ALA A 213 25.78 -4.03 6.28
CA ALA A 213 26.84 -4.67 5.48
C ALA A 213 26.71 -4.33 3.98
N SER A 214 27.80 -4.43 3.21
CA SER A 214 27.83 -4.05 1.78
C SER A 214 26.74 -4.73 0.94
N ASN A 215 26.39 -5.98 1.24
CA ASN A 215 25.33 -6.73 0.56
C ASN A 215 23.90 -6.33 0.96
N GLU A 216 23.72 -5.66 2.11
CA GLU A 216 22.43 -5.05 2.51
C GLU A 216 22.25 -3.65 1.90
N MET A 217 23.35 -3.07 1.38
CA MET A 217 23.41 -1.68 0.96
C MET A 217 23.58 -1.52 -0.55
N ILE A 218 24.16 -2.49 -1.27
CA ILE A 218 24.48 -2.39 -2.70
C ILE A 218 23.72 -3.42 -3.54
N CYS A 219 23.13 -2.98 -4.64
CA CYS A 219 22.54 -3.83 -5.70
C CYS A 219 22.79 -3.18 -7.07
N PRO A 220 23.07 -3.95 -8.14
CA PRO A 220 23.15 -3.38 -9.49
C PRO A 220 21.94 -2.51 -9.84
N GLY A 221 22.19 -1.25 -10.21
CA GLY A 221 21.14 -0.27 -10.52
C GLY A 221 20.43 0.34 -9.30
N GLY A 222 20.91 0.06 -8.08
CA GLY A 222 20.36 0.59 -6.82
C GLY A 222 18.91 0.16 -6.56
N ASP A 223 18.16 0.99 -5.85
CA ASP A 223 16.76 0.74 -5.54
C ASP A 223 15.89 0.62 -6.81
N VAL A 224 16.16 1.43 -7.84
CA VAL A 224 15.47 1.36 -9.15
C VAL A 224 15.70 0.02 -9.85
N GLY A 225 16.94 -0.47 -9.87
CA GLY A 225 17.28 -1.75 -10.50
C GLY A 225 16.57 -2.93 -9.82
N PHE A 226 16.59 -2.95 -8.49
CA PHE A 226 15.92 -3.99 -7.70
C PHE A 226 14.40 -3.99 -7.92
N VAL A 227 13.75 -2.82 -7.83
CA VAL A 227 12.30 -2.69 -8.04
C VAL A 227 11.91 -2.99 -9.50
N THR A 228 12.77 -2.69 -10.46
CA THR A 228 12.55 -3.07 -11.87
C THR A 228 12.55 -4.61 -12.05
N ARG A 229 13.38 -5.35 -11.30
CA ARG A 229 13.31 -6.82 -11.31
C ARG A 229 12.00 -7.34 -10.73
N ILE A 230 11.53 -6.77 -9.63
CA ILE A 230 10.20 -7.10 -9.05
C ILE A 230 9.10 -6.80 -10.08
N LEU A 231 9.14 -5.65 -10.74
CA LEU A 231 8.20 -5.30 -11.81
C LEU A 231 8.22 -6.36 -12.92
N ASN A 232 9.39 -6.76 -13.41
CA ASN A 232 9.51 -7.77 -14.47
C ASN A 232 8.96 -9.14 -14.07
N GLU A 233 9.16 -9.58 -12.83
CA GLU A 233 8.56 -10.82 -12.32
C GLU A 233 7.04 -10.66 -12.10
N SER A 234 6.59 -9.49 -11.64
CA SER A 234 5.17 -9.16 -11.46
C SER A 234 4.38 -9.21 -12.78
N LEU A 235 4.99 -8.89 -13.92
CA LEU A 235 4.35 -9.01 -15.24
C LEU A 235 3.97 -10.47 -15.58
N ARG A 236 4.61 -11.45 -14.95
CA ARG A 236 4.30 -12.89 -15.14
C ARG A 236 3.35 -13.40 -14.05
N LEU A 237 3.57 -12.97 -12.81
CA LEU A 237 2.76 -13.41 -11.67
C LEU A 237 1.38 -12.73 -11.63
N ARG A 238 1.29 -11.50 -12.15
CA ARG A 238 0.05 -10.76 -12.36
C ARG A 238 -0.81 -10.73 -11.10
N GLU A 239 -2.06 -11.19 -11.16
CA GLU A 239 -3.04 -11.16 -10.08
C GLU A 239 -2.75 -12.19 -8.96
N ARG A 240 -1.75 -13.08 -9.10
CA ARG A 240 -1.27 -13.93 -7.97
C ARG A 240 -0.78 -13.13 -6.77
N VAL A 241 -0.48 -11.86 -6.95
CA VAL A 241 -0.24 -10.93 -5.84
C VAL A 241 -1.18 -9.75 -6.01
N GLN A 242 -2.01 -9.48 -5.01
CA GLN A 242 -2.93 -8.35 -5.06
C GLN A 242 -2.16 -7.02 -5.14
N TRP A 243 -1.15 -6.80 -4.28
CA TRP A 243 -0.30 -5.61 -4.32
C TRP A 243 1.20 -5.90 -4.30
N TYR A 244 1.91 -5.50 -5.35
CA TYR A 244 3.36 -5.45 -5.34
C TYR A 244 3.80 -4.10 -4.76
N THR A 245 4.63 -4.10 -3.73
CA THR A 245 5.06 -2.85 -3.08
C THR A 245 6.57 -2.80 -2.88
N ALA A 246 7.14 -1.59 -2.94
CA ALA A 246 8.54 -1.35 -2.62
C ALA A 246 8.75 0.03 -2.00
N MET A 247 9.64 0.11 -1.00
CA MET A 247 10.13 1.38 -0.48
C MET A 247 11.30 1.90 -1.32
N LEU A 248 11.40 3.22 -1.47
CA LEU A 248 12.41 3.91 -2.27
C LEU A 248 13.03 5.05 -1.47
N SER A 249 14.32 5.28 -1.65
CA SER A 249 15.03 6.32 -0.89
C SER A 249 14.91 7.71 -1.48
N LYS A 250 14.69 7.80 -2.79
CA LYS A 250 14.73 9.07 -3.54
C LYS A 250 13.46 9.27 -4.36
N LEU A 251 13.04 10.52 -4.50
CA LEU A 251 11.93 10.90 -5.37
C LEU A 251 12.24 10.59 -6.84
N SER A 252 13.49 10.74 -7.25
CA SER A 252 13.93 10.40 -8.61
C SER A 252 13.84 8.91 -8.91
N SER A 253 14.04 8.04 -7.91
CA SER A 253 13.80 6.61 -8.04
C SER A 253 12.31 6.33 -8.23
N LEU A 254 11.44 6.97 -7.44
CA LEU A 254 9.98 6.86 -7.60
C LEU A 254 9.53 7.29 -9.00
N GLN A 255 10.01 8.43 -9.49
CA GLN A 255 9.69 8.91 -10.84
C GLN A 255 10.05 7.90 -11.93
N GLN A 256 11.24 7.28 -11.84
CA GLN A 256 11.66 6.26 -12.80
C GLN A 256 10.78 5.01 -12.75
N ILE A 257 10.41 4.53 -11.56
CA ILE A 257 9.52 3.38 -11.43
C ILE A 257 8.13 3.69 -11.98
N ILE A 258 7.58 4.87 -11.69
CA ILE A 258 6.26 5.29 -12.22
C ILE A 258 6.27 5.38 -13.75
N THR A 259 7.36 5.86 -14.36
CA THR A 259 7.53 5.83 -15.82
C THR A 259 7.48 4.40 -16.34
N LYS A 260 8.21 3.46 -15.72
CA LYS A 260 8.20 2.05 -16.11
C LYS A 260 6.83 1.39 -15.95
N LEU A 261 6.10 1.68 -14.87
CA LEU A 261 4.74 1.18 -14.69
C LEU A 261 3.83 1.63 -15.84
N LYS A 262 3.93 2.90 -16.25
CA LYS A 262 3.16 3.45 -17.38
C LYS A 262 3.58 2.86 -18.73
N GLU A 263 4.87 2.62 -18.95
CA GLU A 263 5.39 1.93 -20.15
C GLU A 263 4.83 0.51 -20.31
N HIS A 264 4.42 -0.13 -19.22
CA HIS A 264 3.78 -1.44 -19.19
C HIS A 264 2.25 -1.38 -19.03
N ASP A 265 1.62 -0.22 -19.24
CA ASP A 265 0.18 0.02 -19.11
C ASP A 265 -0.41 -0.29 -17.70
N ILE A 266 0.44 -0.27 -16.67
CA ILE A 266 0.03 -0.49 -15.27
C ILE A 266 -0.49 0.82 -14.70
N ASN A 267 -1.81 0.99 -14.80
CA ASN A 267 -2.52 2.18 -14.33
C ASN A 267 -3.17 2.00 -12.94
N ASN A 268 -3.02 0.82 -12.32
CA ASN A 268 -3.41 0.59 -10.93
C ASN A 268 -2.20 0.65 -10.02
N PHE A 269 -1.88 1.86 -9.56
CA PHE A 269 -0.79 2.08 -8.63
C PHE A 269 -1.15 3.10 -7.57
N ALA A 270 -0.45 3.01 -6.44
CA ALA A 270 -0.53 3.90 -5.30
C ALA A 270 0.87 4.37 -4.92
N VAL A 271 0.98 5.58 -4.40
CA VAL A 271 2.23 6.18 -3.97
C VAL A 271 2.06 6.83 -2.61
N THR A 272 3.13 6.79 -1.84
CA THR A 272 3.18 7.44 -0.54
C THR A 272 4.52 8.14 -0.32
N SER A 273 4.48 9.25 0.39
CA SER A 273 5.66 9.74 1.10
C SER A 273 5.57 9.44 2.59
N LEU A 274 6.56 8.72 3.09
CA LEU A 274 6.72 8.36 4.49
C LEU A 274 7.70 9.35 5.14
N HIS A 275 7.19 10.20 6.03
CA HIS A 275 7.96 11.25 6.66
C HIS A 275 7.82 11.22 8.19
N PRO A 276 8.49 10.25 8.86
CA PRO A 276 8.53 10.26 10.31
C PRO A 276 9.43 11.38 10.82
N GLY A 277 8.82 12.31 11.58
CA GLY A 277 9.52 13.49 12.06
C GLY A 277 9.99 14.39 10.93
N HIS A 278 11.01 15.20 11.18
CA HIS A 278 11.42 16.28 10.26
C HIS A 278 12.58 15.94 9.30
N ARG A 279 13.26 14.80 9.47
CA ARG A 279 14.53 14.53 8.76
C ARG A 279 14.42 13.53 7.63
N THR A 280 13.95 12.33 7.93
CA THR A 280 14.04 11.22 6.97
C THR A 280 12.77 11.16 6.15
N LYS A 281 12.87 11.49 4.86
CA LYS A 281 11.81 11.24 3.88
C LYS A 281 12.11 9.95 3.13
N ARG A 282 11.14 9.05 3.07
CA ARG A 282 11.13 7.88 2.18
C ARG A 282 9.89 7.95 1.30
N TYR A 283 9.95 7.21 0.21
CA TYR A 283 8.83 7.05 -0.70
C TYR A 283 8.47 5.57 -0.73
N ALA A 284 7.22 5.24 -1.03
CA ALA A 284 6.87 3.88 -1.42
C ALA A 284 5.92 3.91 -2.59
N VAL A 285 5.98 2.85 -3.38
CA VAL A 285 5.12 2.60 -4.53
C VAL A 285 4.46 1.25 -4.35
N ALA A 286 3.20 1.16 -4.77
CA ALA A 286 2.46 -0.08 -4.87
C ALA A 286 1.80 -0.16 -6.24
N TRP A 287 1.76 -1.34 -6.86
CA TRP A 287 1.02 -1.57 -8.10
C TRP A 287 0.28 -2.91 -8.06
N SER A 288 -0.80 -2.99 -8.83
CA SER A 288 -1.67 -4.16 -8.92
C SER A 288 -2.05 -4.40 -10.38
N PHE A 289 -2.33 -5.66 -10.70
CA PHE A 289 -2.97 -6.04 -11.96
C PHE A 289 -4.48 -6.25 -11.82
N GLY A 290 -4.98 -6.30 -10.58
CA GLY A 290 -6.41 -6.37 -10.28
C GLY A 290 -7.14 -5.06 -10.56
N ASP A 291 -8.46 -5.11 -10.46
CA ASP A 291 -9.37 -4.00 -10.77
C ASP A 291 -9.86 -3.23 -9.53
N LEU A 292 -9.64 -3.75 -8.32
CA LEU A 292 -9.93 -3.05 -7.07
C LEU A 292 -9.04 -1.82 -6.94
N ARG A 293 -9.65 -0.70 -6.52
CA ARG A 293 -8.99 0.61 -6.45
C ARG A 293 -8.91 1.08 -5.00
N PRO A 294 -7.75 1.54 -4.52
CA PRO A 294 -7.61 2.01 -3.14
C PRO A 294 -8.22 3.39 -2.93
N ARG A 295 -8.50 3.72 -1.67
CA ARG A 295 -9.03 5.04 -1.27
C ARG A 295 -8.09 6.14 -1.73
N ASN A 296 -8.65 7.29 -2.14
CA ASN A 296 -7.85 8.31 -2.85
C ASN A 296 -6.71 8.88 -2.00
N ASP A 297 -6.93 9.07 -0.71
CA ASP A 297 -5.92 9.48 0.28
C ASP A 297 -4.86 8.40 0.52
N VAL A 298 -5.20 7.12 0.41
CA VAL A 298 -4.23 6.00 0.48
C VAL A 298 -3.41 5.90 -0.80
N ALA A 299 -4.07 6.05 -1.96
CA ALA A 299 -3.45 6.02 -3.28
C ALA A 299 -2.46 7.16 -3.52
N ARG A 300 -2.67 8.29 -2.83
CA ARG A 300 -1.96 9.57 -3.00
C ARG A 300 -1.49 10.09 -1.63
N HIS A 301 -0.95 9.22 -0.80
CA HIS A 301 -0.64 9.53 0.60
C HIS A 301 0.60 10.42 0.76
N GLY A 302 0.52 11.40 1.66
CA GLY A 302 1.64 12.29 1.98
C GLY A 302 1.97 13.33 0.90
N GLU A 303 3.03 14.10 1.15
CA GLU A 303 3.42 15.22 0.29
C GLU A 303 4.24 14.79 -0.93
N LEU A 304 3.59 14.78 -2.09
CA LEU A 304 4.13 14.29 -3.36
C LEU A 304 3.91 15.30 -4.49
N VAL A 305 4.83 15.29 -5.46
CA VAL A 305 4.71 16.11 -6.69
C VAL A 305 3.68 15.51 -7.64
N LEU A 306 2.99 16.36 -8.41
CA LEU A 306 1.92 15.92 -9.32
C LEU A 306 2.36 14.85 -10.34
N SER A 307 3.62 14.88 -10.78
CA SER A 307 4.13 13.97 -11.82
C SER A 307 4.16 12.49 -11.41
N VAL A 308 4.18 12.19 -10.10
CA VAL A 308 4.19 10.81 -9.58
C VAL A 308 2.81 10.33 -9.14
N LEU A 309 1.81 11.21 -9.10
CA LEU A 309 0.50 10.84 -8.57
C LEU A 309 -0.28 9.95 -9.56
N PRO A 310 -0.96 8.90 -9.09
CA PRO A 310 -1.90 8.13 -9.89
C PRO A 310 -3.12 8.98 -10.29
N GLN A 311 -3.98 8.40 -11.12
CA GLN A 311 -5.30 8.96 -11.38
C GLN A 311 -6.11 9.09 -10.08
N LEU A 312 -7.03 10.07 -10.04
CA LEU A 312 -7.93 10.22 -8.89
C LEU A 312 -8.87 9.02 -8.82
N THR A 313 -8.99 8.44 -7.62
CA THR A 313 -9.93 7.35 -7.33
C THR A 313 -11.19 7.86 -6.62
N ALA A 314 -11.33 9.18 -6.46
CA ALA A 314 -12.54 9.83 -5.99
C ALA A 314 -12.74 11.20 -6.64
N GLN A 315 -13.99 11.62 -6.83
CA GLN A 315 -14.35 12.97 -7.27
C GLN A 315 -15.51 13.52 -6.45
N THR A 316 -15.48 14.83 -6.20
CA THR A 316 -16.59 15.54 -5.56
C THR A 316 -17.48 16.19 -6.62
N VAL A 317 -18.78 15.91 -6.57
CA VAL A 317 -19.78 16.55 -7.43
C VAL A 317 -20.64 17.47 -6.58
N LYS A 318 -20.66 18.76 -6.91
CA LYS A 318 -21.51 19.74 -6.22
C LYS A 318 -22.98 19.54 -6.58
N VAL A 319 -23.85 19.71 -5.59
CA VAL A 319 -25.31 19.68 -5.71
C VAL A 319 -25.87 20.89 -4.94
N PRO A 320 -25.73 22.12 -5.48
CA PRO A 320 -26.09 23.34 -4.75
C PRO A 320 -27.55 23.34 -4.29
N GLY A 321 -27.79 23.82 -3.06
CA GLY A 321 -29.14 23.95 -2.50
C GLY A 321 -29.83 22.62 -2.14
N ALA A 322 -29.09 21.51 -2.09
CA ALA A 322 -29.58 20.23 -1.61
C ALA A 322 -28.89 19.86 -0.30
N ASP A 323 -29.67 19.60 0.74
CA ASP A 323 -29.16 18.93 1.94
C ASP A 323 -28.82 17.45 1.63
N VAL A 324 -28.25 16.75 2.61
CA VAL A 324 -27.84 15.34 2.47
C VAL A 324 -28.98 14.44 1.97
N LYS A 325 -30.21 14.64 2.48
CA LYS A 325 -31.36 13.80 2.11
C LYS A 325 -31.87 14.12 0.72
N ALA A 326 -31.90 15.39 0.34
CA ALA A 326 -32.23 15.83 -1.01
C ALA A 326 -31.19 15.33 -2.02
N CYS A 327 -29.89 15.36 -1.69
CA CYS A 327 -28.83 14.73 -2.47
C CYS A 327 -29.09 13.24 -2.66
N GLY A 328 -29.32 12.51 -1.56
CA GLY A 328 -29.58 11.07 -1.59
C GLY A 328 -30.79 10.69 -2.45
N LYS A 329 -31.90 11.43 -2.31
CA LYS A 329 -33.09 11.24 -3.16
C LYS A 329 -32.77 11.41 -4.65
N ARG A 330 -32.09 12.50 -5.01
CA ARG A 330 -31.71 12.79 -6.40
C ARG A 330 -30.76 11.72 -6.96
N VAL A 331 -29.75 11.30 -6.20
CA VAL A 331 -28.83 10.22 -6.60
C VAL A 331 -29.62 8.92 -6.83
N ASN A 332 -30.48 8.54 -5.89
CA ASN A 332 -31.26 7.31 -5.99
C ASN A 332 -32.18 7.33 -7.23
N GLU A 333 -32.86 8.45 -7.52
CA GLU A 333 -33.66 8.61 -8.74
C GLU A 333 -32.80 8.45 -10.02
N VAL A 334 -31.60 9.04 -10.06
CA VAL A 334 -30.70 8.90 -11.22
C VAL A 334 -30.26 7.45 -11.39
N MET A 335 -29.87 6.76 -10.31
CA MET A 335 -29.42 5.36 -10.36
C MET A 335 -30.55 4.41 -10.77
N GLN A 336 -31.77 4.58 -10.26
CA GLN A 336 -32.94 3.77 -10.65
C GLN A 336 -33.32 3.92 -12.12
N GLY A 337 -32.94 5.02 -12.76
CA GLY A 337 -33.12 5.24 -14.20
C GLY A 337 -32.06 4.58 -15.09
N LEU A 338 -31.06 3.91 -14.51
CA LEU A 338 -29.97 3.24 -15.23
C LEU A 338 -30.08 1.72 -15.06
N GLU A 339 -29.57 0.99 -16.04
CA GLU A 339 -29.45 -0.47 -16.01
C GLU A 339 -28.14 -0.84 -15.31
N VAL A 340 -28.18 -0.77 -13.98
CA VAL A 340 -27.04 -1.01 -13.10
C VAL A 340 -27.51 -1.79 -11.88
N LYS A 341 -26.60 -2.51 -11.24
CA LYS A 341 -26.85 -3.08 -9.91
C LYS A 341 -26.63 -1.98 -8.89
N TRP A 342 -27.71 -1.54 -8.25
CA TRP A 342 -27.70 -0.41 -7.31
C TRP A 342 -28.12 -0.84 -5.91
N GLN A 343 -27.25 -0.63 -4.93
CA GLN A 343 -27.50 -0.95 -3.53
C GLN A 343 -27.42 0.33 -2.68
N TRP A 344 -28.59 0.91 -2.38
CA TRP A 344 -28.71 2.10 -1.55
C TRP A 344 -28.82 1.77 -0.06
N ARG A 345 -28.11 2.51 0.79
CA ARG A 345 -28.17 2.43 2.26
C ARG A 345 -28.65 3.76 2.83
N ALA A 346 -29.97 3.88 3.01
CA ALA A 346 -30.63 5.13 3.41
C ALA A 346 -30.15 5.71 4.76
N LEU A 347 -29.69 4.86 5.68
CA LEU A 347 -29.14 5.30 6.97
C LEU A 347 -27.77 5.96 6.85
N LEU A 348 -27.02 5.64 5.80
CA LEU A 348 -25.67 6.17 5.54
C LEU A 348 -25.67 7.27 4.47
N ASP A 349 -26.83 7.54 3.87
CA ASP A 349 -26.98 8.41 2.70
C ASP A 349 -25.94 8.10 1.61
N ALA A 350 -25.67 6.81 1.43
CA ALA A 350 -24.67 6.30 0.53
C ALA A 350 -25.14 5.02 -0.16
N GLY A 351 -24.58 4.71 -1.32
CA GLY A 351 -24.84 3.45 -2.00
C GLY A 351 -23.71 3.04 -2.92
N VAL A 352 -23.72 1.77 -3.31
CA VAL A 352 -22.77 1.20 -4.28
C VAL A 352 -23.51 0.87 -5.56
N VAL A 353 -22.94 1.32 -6.67
CA VAL A 353 -23.39 0.98 -8.02
C VAL A 353 -22.34 0.11 -8.69
N GLU A 354 -22.77 -0.98 -9.32
CA GLU A 354 -21.98 -1.83 -10.20
C GLU A 354 -22.59 -1.80 -11.61
N SER A 355 -21.73 -1.71 -12.62
CA SER A 355 -22.13 -1.68 -14.03
C SER A 355 -21.21 -2.57 -14.86
N ILE A 356 -21.81 -3.31 -15.79
CA ILE A 356 -21.10 -4.14 -16.78
C ILE A 356 -20.44 -3.30 -17.90
N GLY A 357 -20.71 -1.99 -17.94
CA GLY A 357 -20.14 -1.08 -18.93
C GLY A 357 -20.75 0.32 -18.88
N ASN A 358 -20.61 1.09 -19.97
CA ASN A 358 -21.22 2.41 -20.09
C ASN A 358 -22.70 2.29 -20.47
N VAL A 359 -23.61 2.49 -19.51
CA VAL A 359 -25.07 2.46 -19.73
C VAL A 359 -25.74 3.84 -19.72
N TRP A 360 -24.98 4.89 -19.41
CA TRP A 360 -25.51 6.24 -19.17
C TRP A 360 -25.28 7.23 -20.31
N SER A 361 -24.33 6.97 -21.21
CA SER A 361 -24.08 7.84 -22.36
C SER A 361 -25.26 7.86 -23.34
N ARG A 362 -25.34 8.90 -24.18
CA ARG A 362 -26.36 8.96 -25.25
C ARG A 362 -26.17 7.83 -26.27
N ALA A 363 -24.91 7.49 -26.58
CA ALA A 363 -24.57 6.41 -27.50
C ALA A 363 -25.03 5.04 -26.96
N ALA A 364 -24.76 4.76 -25.67
CA ALA A 364 -25.21 3.55 -25.00
C ALA A 364 -26.75 3.41 -25.03
N ARG A 365 -27.46 4.48 -24.64
CA ARG A 365 -28.93 4.50 -24.68
C ARG A 365 -29.53 4.33 -26.08
N ARG A 366 -28.82 4.76 -27.14
CA ARG A 366 -29.25 4.55 -28.54
C ARG A 366 -29.01 3.12 -29.01
N LYS A 367 -27.85 2.51 -28.71
CA LYS A 367 -27.56 1.11 -29.04
C LYS A 367 -28.62 0.17 -28.46
N ARG A 368 -29.09 0.42 -27.23
CA ARG A 368 -30.17 -0.34 -26.58
C ARG A 368 -31.51 -0.29 -27.33
N LYS A 369 -31.89 0.87 -27.87
CA LYS A 369 -33.14 1.01 -28.65
C LYS A 369 -33.12 0.24 -29.96
N ILE A 370 -31.93 -0.03 -30.51
CA ILE A 370 -31.73 -0.77 -31.75
C ILE A 370 -31.63 -2.28 -31.47
N GLY A 371 -30.97 -2.70 -30.38
CA GLY A 371 -30.89 -4.11 -30.00
C GLY A 371 -32.21 -4.72 -29.49
N SER A 372 -33.12 -3.90 -28.95
CA SER A 372 -34.45 -4.37 -28.51
C SER A 372 -35.48 -4.48 -29.66
N SER A 373 -35.11 -4.14 -30.90
CA SER A 373 -36.02 -4.21 -32.07
C SER A 373 -35.80 -5.41 -32.99
N ASP A 374 -34.74 -6.20 -32.80
CA ASP A 374 -34.49 -7.44 -33.55
C ASP A 374 -34.71 -8.66 -32.63
N ASN A 375 -35.96 -9.12 -32.54
CA ASN A 375 -36.29 -10.44 -32.02
C ASN A 375 -36.12 -11.47 -33.14
N ASP A 376 -34.94 -12.10 -33.26
CA ASP A 376 -34.83 -13.39 -33.95
C ASP A 376 -34.77 -14.50 -32.90
N ALA A 377 -35.97 -14.93 -32.50
CA ALA A 377 -36.19 -15.92 -31.46
C ALA A 377 -36.11 -17.33 -32.05
N THR A 378 -34.91 -17.91 -32.16
CA THR A 378 -34.71 -19.38 -32.05
C THR A 378 -33.22 -19.74 -32.06
N LYS A 379 -32.61 -19.94 -30.87
CA LYS A 379 -31.52 -20.93 -30.58
C LYS A 379 -30.79 -20.78 -29.22
N MET A 380 -31.35 -20.16 -28.17
CA MET A 380 -30.54 -19.80 -26.98
C MET A 380 -30.89 -20.45 -25.62
N ALA A 381 -31.82 -21.41 -25.54
CA ALA A 381 -32.27 -21.90 -24.23
C ALA A 381 -31.26 -22.78 -23.44
N THR A 382 -30.19 -23.28 -24.06
CA THR A 382 -29.17 -24.10 -23.36
C THR A 382 -27.85 -23.36 -23.10
N ASP A 383 -27.59 -22.26 -23.80
CA ASP A 383 -26.39 -21.42 -23.62
C ASP A 383 -26.60 -20.26 -22.63
N GLU A 384 -27.86 -19.92 -22.30
CA GLU A 384 -28.20 -18.83 -21.38
C GLU A 384 -27.79 -19.13 -19.93
N LYS A 385 -27.84 -20.39 -19.48
CA LYS A 385 -27.47 -20.73 -18.09
C LYS A 385 -25.97 -20.72 -17.80
N GLU A 386 -25.13 -21.00 -18.79
CA GLU A 386 -23.68 -20.90 -18.65
C GLU A 386 -23.21 -19.45 -18.87
N ARG A 387 -23.82 -18.72 -19.83
CA ARG A 387 -23.54 -17.28 -20.03
C ARG A 387 -24.03 -16.37 -18.90
N ASP A 388 -25.20 -16.63 -18.31
CA ASP A 388 -25.68 -15.86 -17.15
C ASP A 388 -24.69 -15.95 -15.97
N SER A 389 -24.02 -17.10 -15.79
CA SER A 389 -23.05 -17.28 -14.71
C SER A 389 -21.69 -16.59 -14.96
N GLU A 390 -21.30 -16.40 -16.23
CA GLU A 390 -20.10 -15.63 -16.60
C GLU A 390 -20.38 -14.12 -16.69
N GLU A 391 -21.58 -13.71 -17.11
CA GLU A 391 -22.01 -12.31 -17.16
C GLU A 391 -22.36 -11.74 -15.77
N GLU A 392 -22.84 -12.56 -14.81
CA GLU A 392 -23.12 -12.13 -13.43
C GLU A 392 -21.89 -11.58 -12.69
N HIS A 393 -20.68 -11.89 -13.16
CA HIS A 393 -19.41 -11.49 -12.52
C HIS A 393 -18.65 -10.37 -13.25
N LEU A 394 -19.10 -9.89 -14.40
CA LEU A 394 -18.40 -8.85 -15.17
C LEU A 394 -18.68 -7.44 -14.65
N VAL A 395 -17.94 -7.00 -13.62
CA VAL A 395 -18.01 -5.62 -13.12
C VAL A 395 -17.00 -4.72 -13.84
N ALA A 396 -17.45 -3.99 -14.87
CA ALA A 396 -16.59 -3.03 -15.56
C ALA A 396 -16.34 -1.74 -14.74
N LEU A 397 -17.31 -1.35 -13.91
CA LEU A 397 -17.20 -0.21 -13.00
C LEU A 397 -18.02 -0.46 -11.73
N ALA A 398 -17.37 -0.37 -10.57
CA ALA A 398 -18.04 -0.20 -9.29
C ALA A 398 -17.71 1.16 -8.67
N VAL A 399 -18.72 1.85 -8.14
CA VAL A 399 -18.58 3.17 -7.53
C VAL A 399 -19.41 3.25 -6.26
N LYS A 400 -18.82 3.79 -5.20
CA LYS A 400 -19.54 4.23 -4.00
C LYS A 400 -19.89 5.69 -4.12
N ILE A 401 -21.14 6.04 -3.89
CA ILE A 401 -21.62 7.42 -3.85
C ILE A 401 -22.03 7.72 -2.41
N SER A 402 -21.40 8.72 -1.81
CA SER A 402 -21.71 9.18 -0.44
C SER A 402 -22.22 10.62 -0.48
N CYS A 403 -23.40 10.87 0.08
CA CYS A 403 -23.99 12.20 0.10
C CYS A 403 -23.50 13.03 1.30
N LYS A 404 -23.23 14.31 1.05
CA LYS A 404 -22.88 15.32 2.05
C LYS A 404 -23.74 16.57 1.78
N ASP A 405 -23.67 17.57 2.65
CA ASP A 405 -24.39 18.83 2.41
C ASP A 405 -23.91 19.47 1.11
N GLN A 406 -24.85 19.72 0.19
CA GLN A 406 -24.64 20.37 -1.10
C GLN A 406 -23.61 19.71 -2.03
N GLN A 407 -23.25 18.45 -1.79
CA GLN A 407 -22.31 17.71 -2.63
C GLN A 407 -22.45 16.20 -2.43
N ILE A 408 -21.91 15.45 -3.38
CA ILE A 408 -21.69 14.01 -3.26
C ILE A 408 -20.21 13.71 -3.50
N GLU A 409 -19.71 12.68 -2.84
CA GLU A 409 -18.42 12.08 -3.10
C GLU A 409 -18.63 10.79 -3.90
N VAL A 410 -17.93 10.68 -5.02
CA VAL A 410 -18.05 9.58 -5.97
C VAL A 410 -16.71 8.85 -5.98
N ARG A 411 -16.68 7.65 -5.39
CA ARG A 411 -15.48 6.86 -5.08
C ARG A 411 -15.39 5.65 -6.01
N TRP A 412 -14.34 5.57 -6.82
CA TRP A 412 -14.09 4.47 -7.75
C TRP A 412 -13.62 3.22 -6.99
N LEU A 413 -14.47 2.21 -6.85
CA LEU A 413 -14.15 1.00 -6.07
C LEU A 413 -13.48 -0.08 -6.93
N ARG A 414 -13.98 -0.29 -8.15
CA ARG A 414 -13.53 -1.37 -9.05
C ARG A 414 -13.58 -0.97 -10.51
N GLY A 415 -12.63 -1.45 -11.31
CA GLY A 415 -12.60 -1.34 -12.77
C GLY A 415 -11.23 -0.97 -13.32
N HIS A 416 -10.98 -1.25 -14.60
CA HIS A 416 -9.70 -0.95 -15.26
C HIS A 416 -9.66 0.42 -15.94
N GLU A 417 -10.80 0.91 -16.44
CA GLU A 417 -10.86 2.11 -17.28
C GLU A 417 -11.19 3.37 -16.50
N TRP A 418 -10.20 4.24 -16.28
CA TRP A 418 -10.44 5.53 -15.63
C TRP A 418 -11.39 6.43 -16.42
N ALA A 419 -11.34 6.38 -17.76
CA ALA A 419 -12.24 7.15 -18.62
C ALA A 419 -13.72 6.77 -18.41
N LEU A 420 -14.00 5.50 -18.05
CA LEU A 420 -15.35 5.05 -17.72
C LEU A 420 -15.82 5.66 -16.40
N PHE A 421 -14.97 5.65 -15.36
CA PHE A 421 -15.23 6.32 -14.10
C PHE A 421 -15.43 7.84 -14.27
N GLU A 422 -14.57 8.51 -15.04
CA GLU A 422 -14.69 9.95 -15.33
C GLU A 422 -16.00 10.26 -16.07
N SER A 423 -16.36 9.43 -17.05
CA SER A 423 -17.64 9.54 -17.78
C SER A 423 -18.85 9.43 -16.85
N PHE A 424 -18.80 8.50 -15.89
CA PHE A 424 -19.84 8.31 -14.88
C PHE A 424 -19.97 9.55 -13.97
N CYS A 425 -18.87 10.06 -13.45
CA CYS A 425 -18.83 11.31 -12.65
C CYS A 425 -19.39 12.50 -13.44
N GLY A 426 -19.01 12.64 -14.71
CA GLY A 426 -19.54 13.68 -15.59
C GLY A 426 -21.05 13.57 -15.82
N MET A 427 -21.59 12.36 -15.87
CA MET A 427 -23.03 12.14 -15.96
C MET A 427 -23.76 12.54 -14.68
N LEU A 428 -23.24 12.16 -13.51
CA LEU A 428 -23.82 12.58 -12.24
C LEU A 428 -23.83 14.10 -12.10
N LYS A 429 -22.71 14.75 -12.45
CA LYS A 429 -22.61 16.21 -12.42
C LYS A 429 -23.72 16.89 -13.21
N ARG A 430 -23.98 16.45 -14.45
CA ARG A 430 -25.08 16.99 -15.26
C ARG A 430 -26.45 16.70 -14.63
N SER A 431 -26.69 15.44 -14.27
CA SER A 431 -28.00 15.00 -13.77
C SER A 431 -28.40 15.64 -12.44
N LEU A 432 -27.42 15.99 -11.60
CA LEU A 432 -27.66 16.56 -10.26
C LEU A 432 -27.61 18.11 -10.25
N SER A 433 -27.03 18.73 -11.27
CA SER A 433 -26.95 20.20 -11.38
C SER A 433 -28.17 20.82 -12.08
N ASP A 434 -28.88 20.06 -12.93
CA ASP A 434 -29.82 20.60 -13.92
C ASP A 434 -31.31 20.66 -13.48
N ARG A 435 -31.61 20.68 -12.18
CA ARG A 435 -32.99 20.90 -11.69
C ARG A 435 -33.10 22.22 -10.94
N LYS A 436 -33.31 23.30 -11.69
CA LYS A 436 -33.89 24.56 -11.18
C LYS A 436 -35.40 24.42 -11.08
#